data_AF-A0A2V9WEP5-F1
#
_entry.id   AF-A0A2V9WEP5-F1
#
_cell.length_a   1.000
_cell.length_b   1.000
_cell.length_c   1.000
_cell.angle_alpha   90.00
_cell.angle_beta   90.00
_cell.angle_gamma   90.00
#
_symmetry.space_group_name_H-M   'P 1'
#
loop_
_entity.id
_entity.type
_entity.pdbx_description
1 polymer ?
#
loop_
_entity_poly.entity_id
_entity_poly.type
_entity_poly.pdbx_seq_one_letter_code
_entity_poly.pdbx_strand_id
1 'polypeptide(L)'
;MPGIASNRIAPPLYQRQAPIRPRSEAKRSRIVEAATQHFAEHGYHAARVGDIAIALGIAKGSIFQHFGSKDGLFFEVYKRSVRSFAKYLDAPAEIREAGFFDVLRYWLVRTEHLVHED
;
A
#
# COMPACT_ATOMS: atom_id res chain seq x y z
N MET A 1 -22.76 -29.57 -52.40
CA MET A 1 -21.61 -29.41 -51.48
C MET A 1 -21.99 -28.41 -50.40
N PRO A 2 -22.14 -28.82 -49.14
CA PRO A 2 -22.67 -27.99 -48.05
C PRO A 2 -21.59 -27.17 -47.32
N GLY A 3 -21.97 -25.97 -46.87
CA GLY A 3 -21.64 -25.47 -45.52
C GLY A 3 -20.37 -24.64 -45.34
N ILE A 4 -20.48 -23.33 -45.56
CA ILE A 4 -19.50 -22.33 -45.13
C ILE A 4 -19.65 -22.16 -43.61
N ALA A 5 -18.81 -22.84 -42.82
CA ALA A 5 -18.77 -22.64 -41.38
C ALA A 5 -18.14 -21.27 -41.07
N SER A 6 -18.98 -20.33 -40.63
CA SER A 6 -18.58 -19.04 -40.08
C SER A 6 -17.70 -19.23 -38.85
N ASN A 7 -16.39 -19.03 -38.99
CA ASN A 7 -15.53 -18.84 -37.84
C ASN A 7 -15.69 -17.40 -37.34
N ARG A 8 -16.52 -17.20 -36.31
CA ARG A 8 -16.59 -15.93 -35.58
C ARG A 8 -15.32 -15.81 -34.72
N ILE A 9 -14.30 -15.17 -35.25
CA ILE A 9 -13.15 -14.73 -34.46
C ILE A 9 -13.65 -13.63 -33.51
N ALA A 10 -13.81 -13.98 -32.23
CA ALA A 10 -14.04 -12.98 -31.19
C ALA A 10 -12.81 -12.04 -31.13
N PRO A 11 -13.01 -10.71 -31.02
CA PRO A 11 -11.88 -9.80 -30.89
C PRO A 11 -11.11 -10.13 -29.60
N PRO A 12 -9.77 -10.09 -29.60
CA PRO A 12 -9.00 -10.33 -28.40
C PRO A 12 -9.42 -9.32 -27.33
N LEU A 13 -9.88 -9.82 -26.18
CA LEU A 13 -10.13 -8.99 -25.02
C LEU A 13 -8.81 -8.28 -24.70
N TYR A 14 -8.80 -6.96 -24.89
CA TYR A 14 -7.65 -6.12 -24.61
C TYR A 14 -7.50 -6.02 -23.09
N GLN A 15 -6.96 -7.07 -22.44
CA GLN A 15 -6.46 -6.98 -21.07
C GLN A 15 -5.24 -6.08 -21.11
N ARG A 16 -5.51 -4.79 -20.98
CA ARG A 16 -4.50 -3.73 -20.99
C ARG A 16 -3.75 -3.78 -19.66
N GLN A 17 -2.92 -4.80 -19.45
CA GLN A 17 -1.80 -4.68 -18.52
C GLN A 17 -0.77 -3.77 -19.18
N ALA A 18 -1.02 -2.46 -19.09
CA ALA A 18 -0.04 -1.46 -19.50
C ALA A 18 1.21 -1.64 -18.61
N PRO A 19 2.42 -1.62 -19.19
CA PRO A 19 3.63 -1.73 -18.39
C PRO A 19 3.66 -0.58 -17.39
N ILE A 20 3.77 -0.92 -16.11
CA ILE A 20 3.88 0.06 -15.04
C ILE A 20 5.18 0.83 -15.29
N ARG A 21 5.06 2.08 -15.73
CA ARG A 21 6.22 2.91 -16.04
C ARG A 21 6.96 3.22 -14.73
N PRO A 22 8.30 3.14 -14.65
CA PRO A 22 9.07 3.43 -13.44
C PRO A 22 8.74 4.81 -12.83
N ARG A 23 8.45 5.79 -13.70
CA ARG A 23 8.02 7.14 -13.30
C ARG A 23 6.66 7.17 -12.58
N SER A 24 5.76 6.24 -12.91
CA SER A 24 4.45 6.09 -12.28
C SER A 24 4.58 5.51 -10.86
N GLU A 25 5.46 4.52 -10.67
CA GLU A 25 5.75 3.95 -9.35
C GLU A 25 6.42 4.95 -8.41
N ALA A 26 7.42 5.69 -8.91
CA ALA A 26 8.08 6.74 -8.12
C ALA A 26 7.07 7.82 -7.66
N LYS A 27 6.16 8.23 -8.55
CA LYS A 27 5.08 9.17 -8.20
C LYS A 27 4.12 8.58 -7.18
N ARG A 28 3.71 7.32 -7.37
CA ARG A 28 2.83 6.61 -6.43
C ARG A 28 3.45 6.54 -5.04
N SER A 29 4.74 6.19 -4.95
CA SER A 29 5.49 6.12 -3.69
C SER A 29 5.52 7.48 -2.98
N ARG A 30 5.84 8.56 -3.69
CA ARG A 30 5.82 9.92 -3.13
C ARG A 30 4.46 10.34 -2.60
N ILE A 31 3.37 9.95 -3.27
CA ILE A 31 2.01 10.25 -2.79
C ILE A 31 1.71 9.48 -1.50
N VAL A 32 2.04 8.19 -1.45
CA VAL A 32 1.86 7.38 -0.24
C VAL A 32 2.66 7.97 0.92
N GLU A 33 3.87 8.45 0.67
CA GLU A 33 4.72 9.06 1.70
C GLU A 33 4.14 10.34 2.30
N ALA A 34 3.76 11.31 1.46
CA ALA A 34 3.10 12.52 1.94
C ALA A 34 1.76 12.20 2.64
N ALA A 35 1.02 11.21 2.13
CA ALA A 35 -0.21 10.78 2.76
C ALA A 35 0.03 10.14 4.13
N THR A 36 1.10 9.34 4.30
CA THR A 36 1.49 8.79 5.61
C THR A 36 1.65 9.90 6.64
N GLN A 37 2.42 10.94 6.31
CA GLN A 37 2.65 12.07 7.21
C GLN A 37 1.34 12.81 7.53
N HIS A 38 0.56 13.13 6.50
CA HIS A 38 -0.68 13.89 6.66
C HIS A 38 -1.71 13.13 7.51
N PHE A 39 -1.85 11.82 7.32
CA PHE A 39 -2.74 10.99 8.13
C PHE A 39 -2.25 10.82 9.56
N ALA A 40 -0.94 10.77 9.80
CA ALA A 40 -0.37 10.71 11.14
C ALA A 40 -0.65 11.99 11.93
N GLU A 41 -0.47 13.16 11.31
CA GLU A 41 -0.66 14.46 11.96
C GLU A 41 -2.13 14.81 12.22
N HIS A 42 -3.03 14.47 11.28
CA HIS A 42 -4.42 14.95 11.32
C HIS A 42 -5.43 13.85 11.68
N GLY A 43 -4.98 12.59 11.75
CA GLY A 43 -5.87 11.44 11.83
C GLY A 43 -6.67 11.20 10.54
N TYR A 44 -7.32 10.04 10.48
CA TYR A 44 -8.05 9.62 9.27
C TYR A 44 -9.17 10.59 8.88
N HIS A 45 -10.01 11.01 9.83
CA HIS A 45 -11.20 11.78 9.51
C HIS A 45 -10.89 13.22 9.07
N ALA A 46 -9.99 13.92 9.77
CA ALA A 46 -9.67 15.32 9.45
C ALA A 46 -8.73 15.47 8.25
N ALA A 47 -7.94 14.44 7.91
CA ALA A 47 -7.08 14.45 6.73
C ALA A 47 -7.87 14.68 5.43
N ARG A 48 -7.39 15.59 4.57
CA ARG A 48 -8.00 15.86 3.26
C ARG A 48 -7.03 15.52 2.14
N VAL A 49 -7.51 14.74 1.17
CA VAL A 49 -6.74 14.40 -0.05
C VAL A 49 -6.34 15.65 -0.85
N GLY A 50 -7.11 16.74 -0.73
CA GLY A 50 -6.78 18.02 -1.34
C GLY A 50 -5.48 18.63 -0.78
N ASP A 51 -5.33 18.63 0.54
CA ASP A 51 -4.18 19.21 1.24
C ASP A 51 -2.91 18.43 0.89
N ILE A 52 -3.01 17.08 0.81
CA ILE A 52 -1.92 16.21 0.33
C ILE A 52 -1.53 16.56 -1.11
N ALA A 53 -2.49 16.84 -1.99
CA ALA A 53 -2.22 17.22 -3.37
C ALA A 53 -1.50 18.57 -3.47
N ILE A 54 -1.92 19.55 -2.63
CA ILE A 54 -1.29 20.87 -2.52
C ILE A 54 0.16 20.72 -2.05
N ALA A 55 0.40 19.95 -0.98
CA ALA A 55 1.74 19.70 -0.45
C ALA A 55 2.68 19.07 -1.50
N LEU A 56 2.14 18.25 -2.40
CA LEU A 56 2.89 17.59 -3.47
C LEU A 56 3.00 18.42 -4.76
N GLY A 57 2.31 19.57 -4.85
CA GLY A 57 2.25 20.37 -6.08
C GLY A 57 1.59 19.63 -7.26
N ILE A 58 0.60 18.77 -7.00
CA ILE A 58 -0.10 17.99 -8.03
C ILE A 58 -1.61 18.23 -7.99
N ALA A 59 -2.27 17.96 -9.13
CA ALA A 59 -3.73 17.98 -9.19
C ALA A 59 -4.33 16.88 -8.31
N LYS A 60 -5.37 17.20 -7.53
CA LYS A 60 -6.14 16.24 -6.72
C LYS A 60 -6.62 15.02 -7.53
N GLY A 61 -7.03 15.26 -8.78
CA GLY A 61 -7.42 14.19 -9.72
C GLY A 61 -6.32 13.17 -10.02
N SER A 62 -5.04 13.59 -9.99
CA SER A 62 -3.91 12.65 -10.13
C SER A 62 -3.86 11.64 -8.99
N ILE A 63 -4.19 12.05 -7.75
CA ILE A 63 -4.23 11.14 -6.62
C ILE A 63 -5.37 10.13 -6.81
N PHE A 64 -6.58 10.60 -7.14
CA PHE A 64 -7.70 9.68 -7.38
C PHE A 64 -7.47 8.73 -8.56
N GLN A 65 -6.72 9.13 -9.59
CA GLN A 65 -6.34 8.23 -10.66
C GLN A 65 -5.47 7.05 -10.18
N HIS A 66 -4.63 7.26 -9.17
CA HIS A 66 -3.75 6.22 -8.62
C HIS A 66 -4.41 5.36 -7.54
N PHE A 67 -5.33 5.95 -6.76
CA PHE A 67 -5.83 5.33 -5.52
C PHE A 67 -7.36 5.20 -5.44
N GLY A 68 -8.11 5.77 -6.38
CA GLY A 68 -9.57 5.69 -6.48
C GLY A 68 -10.32 6.55 -5.45
N SER A 69 -9.95 6.45 -4.18
CA SER A 69 -10.63 7.11 -3.06
C SER A 69 -9.66 7.49 -1.94
N LYS A 70 -10.17 8.21 -0.92
CA LYS A 70 -9.42 8.46 0.31
C LYS A 70 -9.11 7.16 1.05
N ASP A 71 -10.08 6.25 1.11
CA ASP A 71 -9.94 4.91 1.70
C ASP A 71 -8.88 4.09 0.95
N GLY A 72 -8.87 4.15 -0.38
CA GLY A 72 -7.85 3.48 -1.20
C GLY A 72 -6.44 4.04 -0.96
N LEU A 73 -6.30 5.36 -0.83
CA LEU A 73 -5.03 5.99 -0.46
C LEU A 73 -4.60 5.59 0.96
N PHE A 74 -5.53 5.62 1.92
CA PHE A 74 -5.27 5.23 3.29
C PHE A 74 -4.89 3.74 3.39
N PHE A 75 -5.50 2.87 2.60
CA PHE A 75 -5.14 1.45 2.54
C PHE A 75 -3.70 1.24 2.06
N GLU A 76 -3.20 2.05 1.13
CA GLU A 76 -1.79 2.00 0.73
C GLU A 76 -0.85 2.45 1.84
N VAL A 77 -1.23 3.49 2.58
CA VAL A 77 -0.50 3.92 3.78
C VAL A 77 -0.48 2.79 4.82
N TYR A 78 -1.64 2.20 5.11
CA TYR A 78 -1.78 1.07 6.04
C TYR A 78 -0.88 -0.11 5.62
N LYS A 79 -0.90 -0.50 4.34
CA LYS A 79 -0.02 -1.56 3.83
C LYS A 79 1.46 -1.24 4.01
N ARG A 80 1.87 0.02 3.80
CA ARG A 80 3.26 0.46 4.04
C ARG A 80 3.61 0.28 5.52
N SER A 81 2.73 0.72 6.42
CA SER A 81 2.94 0.63 7.88
C SER A 81 2.99 -0.81 8.39
N VAL A 82 2.10 -1.69 7.92
CA VAL A 82 2.13 -3.12 8.28
C VAL A 82 3.40 -3.78 7.77
N ARG A 83 3.85 -3.45 6.55
CA ARG A 83 5.10 -4.01 6.00
C ARG A 83 6.33 -3.55 6.76
N SER A 84 6.35 -2.32 7.30
CA SER A 84 7.42 -1.91 8.23
C SER A 84 7.35 -2.67 9.55
N PHE A 85 6.14 -2.96 10.04
CA PHE A 85 5.97 -3.70 11.30
C PHE A 85 6.51 -5.13 11.22
N ALA A 86 6.33 -5.81 10.08
CA ALA A 86 6.87 -7.16 9.88
C ALA A 86 8.40 -7.26 10.09
N LYS A 87 9.16 -6.21 9.79
CA LYS A 87 10.62 -6.17 10.07
C LYS A 87 10.92 -6.19 11.57
N TYR A 88 10.03 -5.63 12.37
CA TYR A 88 10.06 -5.65 13.83
C TYR A 88 9.30 -6.85 14.40
N LEU A 89 8.91 -7.83 13.58
CA LEU A 89 8.27 -9.06 14.07
C LEU A 89 9.00 -10.34 13.64
N ASP A 90 10.13 -10.20 12.94
CA ASP A 90 10.99 -11.32 12.56
C ASP A 90 11.83 -11.80 13.75
N ALA A 91 11.23 -12.63 14.60
CA ALA A 91 11.94 -13.25 15.71
C ALA A 91 12.99 -14.24 15.17
N PRO A 92 14.18 -14.37 15.78
CA PRO A 92 15.22 -15.31 15.39
C PRO A 92 14.66 -16.73 15.23
N ALA A 93 15.26 -17.53 14.35
CA ALA A 93 14.77 -18.87 14.04
C ALA A 93 14.63 -19.73 15.29
N GLU A 94 15.56 -19.60 16.22
CA GLU A 94 15.61 -20.30 17.51
C GLU A 94 14.39 -19.94 18.39
N ILE A 95 13.94 -18.68 18.34
CA ILE A 95 12.75 -18.21 19.06
C ILE A 95 11.48 -18.71 18.39
N ARG A 96 11.44 -18.77 17.05
CA ARG A 96 10.30 -19.32 16.32
C ARG A 96 10.14 -20.82 16.58
N GLU A 97 11.24 -21.56 16.67
CA GLU A 97 11.27 -22.99 16.98
C GLU A 97 10.83 -23.28 18.43
N ALA A 98 11.08 -22.36 19.37
CA ALA A 98 10.60 -22.47 20.75
C ALA A 98 9.06 -22.36 20.88
N GLY A 99 8.39 -21.75 19.89
CA GLY A 99 6.94 -21.75 19.76
C GLY A 99 6.28 -20.39 19.96
N PHE A 100 4.95 -20.37 19.79
CA PHE A 100 4.15 -19.14 19.70
C PHE A 100 4.32 -18.20 20.91
N PHE A 101 4.28 -18.74 22.13
CA PHE A 101 4.38 -17.91 23.34
C PHE A 101 5.80 -17.35 23.58
N ASP A 102 6.84 -18.02 23.10
CA ASP A 102 8.22 -17.51 23.17
C ASP A 102 8.46 -16.41 22.15
N VAL A 103 7.85 -16.50 20.96
CA VAL A 103 7.81 -15.38 20.00
C VAL A 103 7.09 -14.17 20.61
N LEU A 104 5.94 -14.37 21.26
CA LEU A 104 5.23 -13.29 21.94
C LEU A 104 6.04 -12.72 23.11
N ARG A 105 6.70 -13.56 23.92
CA ARG A 105 7.56 -13.12 25.02
C ARG A 105 8.76 -12.33 24.52
N TYR A 106 9.40 -12.81 23.45
CA TYR A 106 10.52 -12.13 22.80
C TYR A 106 10.13 -10.73 22.34
N TRP A 107 8.95 -10.60 21.71
CA TRP A 107 8.47 -9.30 21.28
C TRP A 107 8.02 -8.45 22.46
N LEU A 108 7.31 -8.98 23.45
CA LEU A 108 6.86 -8.24 24.64
C LEU A 108 8.03 -7.56 25.37
N VAL A 109 9.12 -8.28 25.61
CA VAL A 109 10.33 -7.77 26.26
C VAL A 109 11.04 -6.71 25.40
N ARG A 110 10.93 -6.78 24.07
CA ARG A 110 11.53 -5.81 23.15
C ARG A 110 10.66 -4.60 22.87
N THR A 111 9.33 -4.72 22.91
CA THR A 111 8.41 -3.60 22.73
C THR A 111 8.43 -2.62 23.90
N GLU A 112 8.96 -3.01 25.07
CA GLU A 112 9.22 -2.05 26.16
C GLU A 112 10.14 -0.90 25.71
N HIS A 113 10.98 -1.09 24.68
CA HIS A 113 11.79 -0.02 24.09
C HIS A 113 11.11 0.74 22.94
N LEU A 114 10.06 0.17 22.32
CA LEU A 114 9.35 0.78 21.17
C LEU A 114 8.16 1.66 21.58
N VAL A 115 7.67 1.51 22.82
CA VAL A 115 6.53 2.28 23.35
C VAL A 115 6.99 3.52 24.14
N HIS A 116 8.29 3.68 24.38
CA HIS A 116 8.88 4.75 25.19
C HIS A 116 9.75 5.76 24.43
N GLU A 117 9.75 5.76 23.10
CA GLU A 117 10.28 6.89 22.32
C GLU A 117 9.20 7.46 21.39
N ASP A 118 9.06 8.79 21.48
CA ASP A 118 8.08 9.77 20.97
C ASP A 118 6.67 9.81 21.59
#